data_AF-A0A452ZI98-F1
#
_entry.id   AF-A0A452ZI98-F1
#
_cell.length_a   1.000
_cell.length_b   1.000
_cell.length_c   1.000
_cell.angle_alpha   90.00
_cell.angle_beta   90.00
_cell.angle_gamma   90.00
#
_symmetry.space_group_name_H-M   'P 1'
#
loop_
_entity.id
_entity.type
_entity.pdbx_description
1 polymer ?
#
loop_
_entity_poly.entity_id
_entity_poly.type
_entity_poly.pdbx_seq_one_letter_code
_entity_poly.pdbx_strand_id
1 'polypeptide(L)'
;MFYGPLEKCPMCGGQLECKGWKYKCTGKYSEWASCIFSSSNPPRRSDPIKVPEDISNDFVNKWLKQQEGKGYPKRDVDEEAHIFSGMMIALSGRMSRSHV
;
A
#
# COMPACT_ATOMS: atom_id res chain seq x y z
N MET A 1 4.26 -12.47 0.16
CA MET A 1 3.53 -13.45 -0.65
C MET A 1 2.07 -13.59 -0.23
N PHE A 2 1.78 -13.88 1.05
CA PHE A 2 0.41 -14.17 1.54
C PHE A 2 -0.70 -13.20 1.12
N TYR A 3 -0.50 -11.89 1.27
CA TYR A 3 -1.53 -10.90 0.92
C TYR A 3 -1.53 -10.48 -0.56
N GLY A 4 -0.62 -11.03 -1.38
CA GLY A 4 -0.48 -10.65 -2.78
C GLY A 4 0.33 -9.37 -3.03
N PRO A 5 0.62 -9.08 -4.31
CA PRO A 5 1.42 -7.94 -4.73
C PRO A 5 0.68 -6.62 -4.56
N LEU A 6 1.33 -5.65 -3.93
CA LEU A 6 0.81 -4.28 -3.81
C LEU A 6 0.87 -3.57 -5.16
N GLU A 7 -0.17 -2.80 -5.47
CA GLU A 7 -0.12 -1.87 -6.58
C GLU A 7 0.73 -0.63 -6.21
N LYS A 8 1.11 0.15 -7.23
CA LYS A 8 1.80 1.42 -7.03
C LYS A 8 0.86 2.42 -6.33
N CYS A 9 1.44 3.38 -5.63
CA CYS A 9 0.67 4.45 -5.01
C CYS A 9 -0.13 5.21 -6.07
N PRO A 10 -1.46 5.40 -5.89
CA PRO A 10 -2.29 6.10 -6.87
C PRO A 10 -1.95 7.59 -7.00
N MET A 11 -1.25 8.17 -6.02
CA MET A 11 -0.92 9.60 -5.99
C MET A 11 0.42 9.93 -6.65
N CYS A 12 1.47 9.15 -6.36
CA CYS A 12 2.83 9.44 -6.84
C CYS A 12 3.46 8.30 -7.66
N GLY A 13 2.77 7.17 -7.83
CA GLY A 13 3.33 5.98 -8.48
C GLY A 13 4.44 5.28 -7.68
N GLY A 14 4.72 5.73 -6.45
CA GLY A 14 5.74 5.16 -5.57
C GLY A 14 5.34 3.83 -4.93
N GLN A 15 6.28 3.23 -4.19
CA GLN A 15 6.06 1.97 -3.49
C GLN A 15 5.29 2.19 -2.18
N LEU A 16 4.46 1.22 -1.81
CA LEU A 16 3.79 1.15 -0.52
C LEU A 16 4.51 0.14 0.38
N GLU A 17 4.74 0.54 1.63
CA GLU A 17 5.38 -0.28 2.65
C GLU A 17 4.40 -0.51 3.81
N CYS A 18 4.35 -1.73 4.35
CA CYS A 18 3.55 -2.05 5.52
C CYS A 18 4.25 -1.52 6.79
N LYS A 19 3.72 -0.46 7.40
CA LYS A 19 4.22 0.09 8.68
C LYS A 19 3.19 -0.09 9.78
N GLY A 20 3.39 -1.13 10.59
CA GLY A 20 2.50 -1.49 11.71
C GLY A 20 1.12 -1.92 11.21
N TRP A 21 0.13 -1.04 11.42
CA TRP A 21 -1.29 -1.24 11.12
C TRP A 21 -1.73 -0.62 9.78
N LYS A 22 -0.91 0.23 9.14
CA LYS A 22 -1.21 0.85 7.85
C LYS A 22 -0.11 0.62 6.82
N TYR A 23 -0.48 0.72 5.55
CA TYR A 23 0.46 0.87 4.45
C TYR A 23 0.77 2.35 4.25
N LYS A 24 2.05 2.72 4.27
CA LYS A 24 2.52 4.08 4.01
C LYS A 24 3.29 4.11 2.70
N CYS A 25 3.07 5.16 1.91
CA CYS A 25 3.87 5.37 0.72
C CYS A 25 5.27 5.87 1.09
N THR A 26 6.29 5.35 0.41
CA THR A 26 7.69 5.80 0.51
C THR A 26 8.13 6.61 -0.70
N GLY A 27 7.21 6.86 -1.64
CA GLY A 27 7.46 7.68 -2.82
C GLY A 27 7.64 9.16 -2.48
N LYS A 28 8.13 9.91 -3.48
CA LYS A 28 8.29 11.36 -3.41
C LYS A 28 7.50 12.00 -4.53
N TYR A 29 6.90 13.16 -4.28
CA TYR A 29 6.30 13.99 -5.33
C TYR A 29 7.38 14.82 -6.04
N SER A 30 8.34 15.33 -5.27
CA SER A 30 9.47 16.11 -5.76
C SER A 30 10.67 15.93 -4.81
N GLU A 31 11.79 16.56 -5.14
CA GLU A 31 12.97 16.58 -4.26
C GLU A 31 12.68 17.18 -2.88
N TRP A 32 11.64 18.01 -2.77
CA TRP A 32 11.29 18.76 -1.57
C TRP A 32 10.07 18.20 -0.82
N ALA A 33 9.32 17.28 -1.43
CA ALA A 33 8.06 16.77 -0.87
C ALA A 33 7.92 15.25 -0.99
N SER A 34 7.74 14.57 0.14
CA SER A 34 7.44 13.14 0.20
C SER A 34 5.93 12.86 0.08
N CYS A 35 5.59 11.66 -0.39
CA CYS A 35 4.20 11.24 -0.45
C CYS A 35 3.71 10.84 0.95
N ILE A 36 2.62 11.47 1.38
CA ILE A 36 2.01 11.25 2.71
C ILE A 36 0.86 10.25 2.65
N PHE A 37 0.66 9.58 1.51
CA PHE A 37 -0.43 8.64 1.31
C PHE A 37 -0.29 7.47 2.29
N SER A 38 -1.36 7.22 3.05
CA SER A 38 -1.47 6.07 3.94
C SER A 38 -2.84 5.44 3.83
N SER A 39 -2.89 4.12 3.76
CA SER A 39 -4.14 3.35 3.65
C SER A 39 -4.04 2.05 4.42
N SER A 40 -5.13 1.61 5.04
CA SER A 40 -5.25 0.28 5.65
C SER A 40 -5.45 -0.81 4.59
N ASN A 41 -6.19 -0.49 3.52
CA ASN A 41 -6.49 -1.41 2.43
C ASN A 41 -6.03 -0.80 1.09
N PRO A 42 -4.73 -0.86 0.76
CA PRO A 42 -4.22 -0.36 -0.50
C PRO A 42 -4.67 -1.23 -1.68
N PRO A 43 -4.73 -0.67 -2.89
CA PRO A 43 -5.01 -1.43 -4.09
C PRO A 43 -3.92 -2.47 -4.35
N ARG A 44 -4.34 -3.64 -4.86
CA ARG A 44 -3.48 -4.80 -5.10
C ARG A 44 -3.67 -5.29 -6.53
N ARG A 45 -2.60 -5.83 -7.10
CA ARG A 45 -2.67 -6.45 -8.42
C ARG A 45 -3.29 -7.83 -8.29
N SER A 46 -4.16 -8.17 -9.23
CA SER A 46 -4.70 -9.52 -9.41
C SER A 46 -3.67 -10.49 -10.00
N ASP A 47 -2.54 -9.97 -10.48
CA ASP A 47 -1.50 -10.78 -11.11
C ASP A 47 -0.91 -11.82 -10.14
N PRO A 48 -0.58 -13.02 -10.64
CA PRO A 48 0.15 -14.01 -9.85
C PRO A 48 1.51 -13.46 -9.44
N ILE A 49 1.98 -13.87 -8.26
CA ILE A 49 3.30 -13.48 -7.76
C ILE A 49 4.36 -14.10 -8.65
N LYS A 50 5.13 -13.26 -9.34
CA LYS A 50 6.29 -13.69 -10.12
C LYS A 50 7.44 -13.98 -9.16
N VAL A 51 7.87 -15.23 -9.09
CA VAL A 51 9.03 -15.66 -8.30
C VAL A 51 10.22 -15.84 -9.26
N PRO A 52 11.40 -15.28 -8.97
CA PRO A 52 12.60 -15.50 -9.76
C PRO A 52 12.98 -17.00 -9.79
N GLU A 53 13.48 -17.47 -10.93
CA GLU A 53 13.85 -18.88 -11.14
C GLU A 53 14.93 -19.36 -10.14
N ASP A 54 15.85 -18.47 -9.74
CA ASP A 54 16.93 -18.75 -8.78
C ASP A 54 16.43 -19.17 -7.39
N ILE A 55 15.21 -18.76 -7.01
CA ILE A 55 14.62 -18.99 -5.67
C ILE A 55 13.51 -20.05 -5.76
N SER A 56 13.28 -20.61 -6.95
CA SER A 56 12.22 -21.57 -7.20
C SER A 56 12.50 -22.92 -6.52
N ASN A 57 12.02 -23.05 -5.29
CA ASN A 57 12.04 -24.30 -4.54
C ASN A 57 10.72 -25.06 -4.74
N ASP A 58 10.75 -26.39 -4.62
CA ASP A 58 9.56 -27.25 -4.70
C ASP A 58 8.44 -26.79 -3.75
N PHE A 59 8.80 -26.31 -2.56
CA PHE A 59 7.85 -25.72 -1.60
C PHE A 59 7.15 -24.47 -2.15
N VAL A 60 7.90 -23.55 -2.76
CA VAL A 60 7.35 -22.31 -3.32
C VAL A 60 6.41 -22.63 -4.47
N ASN A 61 6.77 -23.57 -5.33
CA ASN A 61 5.95 -24.03 -6.45
C ASN A 61 4.66 -24.70 -5.97
N LYS A 62 4.72 -25.55 -4.94
CA LYS A 62 3.53 -26.13 -4.30
C LYS A 62 2.62 -25.07 -3.69
N TRP A 63 3.19 -24.07 -3.02
CA TRP A 63 2.43 -22.98 -2.43
C TRP A 63 1.78 -22.10 -3.50
N LEU A 64 2.49 -21.76 -4.59
CA LEU A 64 1.93 -21.00 -5.71
C LEU A 64 0.72 -21.72 -6.31
N LYS A 65 0.83 -23.03 -6.58
CA LYS A 65 -0.29 -23.86 -7.07
C LYS A 65 -1.50 -23.87 -6.13
N GLN A 66 -1.28 -23.81 -4.81
CA GLN A 66 -2.37 -23.74 -3.84
C GLN A 66 -3.09 -22.38 -3.82
N GLN A 67 -2.41 -21.33 -4.29
CA GLN A 67 -2.91 -19.96 -4.35
C GLN A 67 -3.46 -19.59 -5.74
N GLU A 68 -3.09 -20.32 -6.79
CA GLU A 68 -3.70 -20.17 -8.11
C GLU A 68 -5.22 -20.31 -8.03
N GLY A 69 -5.94 -19.25 -8.41
CA GLY A 69 -7.40 -19.18 -8.37
C GLY A 69 -8.01 -18.77 -7.02
N LYS A 70 -7.22 -18.63 -5.94
CA LYS A 70 -7.71 -18.08 -4.66
C LYS A 70 -7.45 -16.58 -4.59
N GLY A 71 -8.46 -15.84 -4.14
CA GLY A 71 -8.29 -14.42 -3.83
C GLY A 71 -7.37 -14.24 -2.62
N TYR A 72 -6.52 -13.22 -2.66
CA TYR A 72 -5.68 -12.90 -1.51
C TYR A 72 -6.56 -12.45 -0.32
N PRO A 73 -6.28 -12.95 0.90
CA PRO A 73 -7.00 -12.51 2.08
C PRO A 73 -6.81 -11.01 2.29
N LYS A 74 -7.85 -10.34 2.78
CA LYS A 74 -7.76 -8.97 3.25
C LYS A 74 -7.20 -8.97 4.66
N ARG A 75 -6.53 -7.89 5.02
CA ARG A 75 -6.05 -7.71 6.39
C ARG A 75 -7.15 -6.99 7.17
N ASP A 76 -7.76 -7.69 8.12
CA ASP A 76 -8.62 -7.07 9.11
C ASP A 76 -7.73 -6.27 10.06
N VAL A 77 -7.85 -4.94 10.01
CA VAL A 77 -7.19 -4.03 10.94
C VAL A 77 -8.28 -3.55 11.87
N ASP A 78 -8.12 -3.84 13.17
CA ASP A 78 -9.03 -3.39 14.21
C ASP A 78 -9.20 -1.86 14.13
N GLU A 79 -10.41 -1.41 13.79
CA GLU A 79 -10.70 -0.02 13.46
C GLU A 79 -10.67 0.92 14.68
N GLU A 80 -10.54 0.38 15.90
CA GLU A 80 -10.74 1.13 17.14
C GLU A 80 -9.70 2.21 17.46
N ALA A 81 -8.60 2.33 16.70
CA ALA A 81 -7.54 3.23 17.16
C ALA A 81 -7.69 4.70 16.69
N HIS A 82 -8.35 5.03 15.57
CA HIS A 82 -8.29 6.43 15.08
C HIS A 82 -9.49 6.86 14.23
N ILE A 83 -10.20 7.91 14.67
CA ILE A 83 -11.27 8.61 13.92
C ILE A 83 -10.81 9.05 12.51
N PHE A 84 -9.50 9.15 12.28
CA PHE A 84 -8.89 9.50 10.99
C PHE A 84 -8.39 8.30 10.18
N SER A 85 -8.72 7.06 10.54
CA SER A 85 -8.33 5.89 9.76
C SER A 85 -9.11 5.84 8.45
N GLY A 86 -8.41 5.98 7.32
CA GLY A 86 -9.03 6.02 5.98
C GLY A 86 -9.38 7.41 5.46
N MET A 87 -9.28 8.47 6.28
CA MET A 87 -9.46 9.85 5.84
C MET A 87 -8.18 10.42 5.22
N MET A 88 -8.26 10.91 3.98
CA MET A 88 -7.23 11.78 3.39
C MET A 88 -7.45 13.22 3.90
N ILE A 89 -6.58 13.70 4.78
CA ILE A 89 -6.58 15.12 5.18
C ILE A 89 -5.72 15.90 4.18
N ALA A 90 -6.38 16.66 3.29
CA ALA A 90 -5.72 17.58 2.37
C ALA A 90 -5.72 19.00 2.97
N LEU A 91 -4.56 19.44 3.48
CA LEU A 91 -4.37 20.81 3.99
C LEU A 91 -4.13 21.79 2.82
N SER A 92 -5.12 21.93 1.95
CA SER A 92 -5.12 22.92 0.86
C SER A 92 -5.89 24.16 1.31
N GLY A 93 -5.38 24.87 2.31
CA GLY A 93 -5.91 26.15 2.76
C GLY A 93 -5.14 27.30 2.11
N ARG A 94 -5.82 28.16 1.35
CA ARG A 94 -5.29 29.44 0.90
C ARG A 94 -5.00 30.31 2.12
N MET A 95 -3.72 30.48 2.47
CA MET A 95 -3.29 31.51 3.42
C MET A 95 -3.49 32.89 2.76
N SER A 96 -4.70 33.43 2.81
CA SER A 96 -4.92 34.87 2.61
C SER A 96 -4.52 35.58 3.89
N ARG A 97 -3.23 35.93 4.00
CA ARG A 97 -2.77 36.96 4.93
C ARG A 97 -3.30 38.30 4.41
N SER A 98 -4.40 38.78 4.97
CA SER A 98 -4.70 40.21 4.96
C SER A 98 -3.84 40.84 6.05
N HIS A 99 -2.75 41.50 5.65
CA HIS A 99 -2.12 42.51 6.49
C HIS A 99 -3.07 43.70 6.53
N VAL A 100 -3.70 43.92 7.68
CA VAL A 100 -4.26 45.21 8.08
C VAL A 100 -3.25 45.87 8.99
#